data_AF-A0A7C5F229-F1
#
_entry.id   AF-A0A7C5F229-F1
#
_cell.length_a   1.000
_cell.length_b   1.000
_cell.length_c   1.000
_cell.angle_alpha   90.00
_cell.angle_beta   90.00
_cell.angle_gamma   90.00
#
_symmetry.space_group_name_H-M   'P 1'
#
loop_
_entity.id
_entity.type
_entity.pdbx_description
1 polymer ?
#
loop_
_entity_poly.entity_id
_entity_poly.type
_entity_poly.pdbx_seq_one_letter_code
_entity_poly.pdbx_strand_id
1 'polypeptide(L)'
;MEWSRSDTLALARQSCAHCHGLGLRINSRGQSGPCNCVLRAIFRACYARFRYCVTKEKHMSRTSPELIPGREGKLVWGRKDEEYVADFCLVSRRHLTDFEYKIFKYHFLLGADWKLCTRKLGIDRGNFFHAVYRIEQKLGRVFRELEPYGLFPIDEYFHGQRKPIQPAARTPQQENRRTGLRLLERTA
;
A
#
# COMPACT_ATOMS: atom_id res chain seq x y z
N MET A 1 -1.92 -13.31 -4.70
CA MET A 1 -2.99 -12.38 -4.29
C MET A 1 -4.01 -12.25 -5.41
N GLU A 2 -5.30 -12.50 -5.14
CA GLU A 2 -6.38 -12.28 -6.09
C GLU A 2 -6.93 -10.86 -5.93
N TRP A 3 -7.16 -10.16 -7.05
CA TRP A 3 -7.70 -8.79 -7.03
C TRP A 3 -9.21 -8.83 -6.95
N SER A 4 -9.77 -8.35 -5.83
CA SER A 4 -11.23 -8.30 -5.65
C SER A 4 -11.85 -7.02 -6.20
N ARG A 5 -13.16 -7.05 -6.46
CA ARG A 5 -13.93 -5.86 -6.85
C ARG A 5 -13.95 -4.82 -5.73
N SER A 6 -14.08 -5.24 -4.48
CA SER A 6 -14.08 -4.36 -3.30
C SER A 6 -12.78 -3.57 -3.17
N ASP A 7 -11.63 -4.18 -3.47
CA ASP A 7 -10.32 -3.52 -3.39
C ASP A 7 -10.15 -2.42 -4.44
N THR A 8 -10.73 -2.61 -5.62
CA THR A 8 -10.43 -1.79 -6.80
C THR A 8 -11.49 -0.73 -7.10
N LEU A 9 -12.73 -0.92 -6.62
CA LEU A 9 -13.87 -0.04 -6.91
C LEU A 9 -13.64 1.39 -6.40
N ALA A 10 -13.15 1.55 -5.17
CA ALA A 10 -12.89 2.87 -4.58
C ALA A 10 -11.75 3.65 -5.25
N LEU A 11 -10.84 2.94 -5.92
CA LEU A 11 -9.67 3.50 -6.60
C LEU A 11 -9.90 3.73 -8.09
N ALA A 12 -10.99 3.20 -8.64
CA ALA A 12 -11.28 3.26 -10.05
C ALA A 12 -11.73 4.67 -10.46
N ARG A 13 -11.18 5.17 -11.58
CA ARG A 13 -11.71 6.38 -12.19
C ARG A 13 -13.05 6.07 -12.85
N GLN A 14 -14.12 6.77 -12.44
CA GLN A 14 -15.48 6.59 -12.99
C GLN A 14 -15.51 6.72 -14.52
N SER A 15 -14.80 7.71 -15.08
CA SER A 15 -14.72 7.97 -16.51
C SER A 15 -13.61 7.19 -17.24
N CYS A 16 -13.14 6.06 -16.70
CA CYS A 16 -12.06 5.30 -17.33
C CYS A 16 -12.57 4.55 -18.57
N ALA A 17 -11.96 4.81 -19.73
CA ALA A 17 -12.33 4.16 -21.00
C ALA A 17 -12.10 2.62 -21.02
N HIS A 18 -11.34 2.07 -20.06
CA HIS A 18 -11.03 0.63 -20.04
C HIS A 18 -11.87 -0.16 -19.03
N CYS A 19 -12.11 0.39 -17.84
CA CYS A 19 -12.86 -0.31 -16.79
C CYS A 19 -14.22 0.30 -16.48
N HIS A 20 -14.56 1.46 -17.06
CA HIS A 20 -15.84 2.15 -16.86
C HIS A 20 -16.23 2.29 -15.37
N GLY A 21 -15.25 2.58 -14.50
CA GLY A 21 -15.46 2.69 -13.06
C GLY A 21 -15.47 1.39 -12.26
N LEU A 22 -15.33 0.21 -12.88
CA LEU A 22 -15.31 -1.09 -12.17
C LEU A 22 -13.97 -1.42 -11.53
N GLY A 23 -12.87 -0.84 -12.00
CA GLY A 23 -11.52 -1.05 -11.46
C GLY A 23 -10.82 -2.34 -11.89
N LEU A 24 -11.57 -3.31 -12.42
CA LEU A 24 -11.06 -4.57 -12.96
C LEU A 24 -11.09 -4.57 -14.49
N ARG A 25 -10.17 -5.33 -15.08
CA ARG A 25 -10.12 -5.64 -16.50
C ARG A 25 -9.92 -7.14 -16.69
N ILE A 26 -10.60 -7.72 -17.66
CA ILE A 26 -10.37 -9.10 -18.06
C ILE A 26 -9.20 -9.07 -19.04
N ASN A 27 -8.10 -9.76 -18.72
CA ASN A 27 -6.99 -9.89 -19.65
C ASN A 27 -7.34 -10.90 -20.76
N SER A 28 -6.55 -10.94 -21.84
CA SER A 28 -6.81 -11.85 -22.97
C SER A 28 -6.81 -13.34 -22.58
N ARG A 29 -6.33 -13.69 -21.36
CA ARG A 29 -6.33 -15.04 -20.79
C ARG A 29 -7.55 -15.32 -19.89
N GLY A 30 -8.56 -14.45 -19.89
CA GLY A 30 -9.78 -14.60 -19.09
C GLY A 30 -9.62 -14.34 -17.59
N GLN A 31 -8.43 -13.95 -17.13
CA GLN A 31 -8.19 -13.63 -15.73
C GLN A 31 -8.55 -12.17 -15.44
N SER A 32 -9.27 -11.96 -14.34
CA SER A 32 -9.53 -10.62 -13.82
C SER A 32 -8.24 -10.05 -13.23
N GLY A 33 -7.83 -8.87 -13.70
CA GLY A 33 -6.70 -8.12 -13.18
C GLY A 33 -7.05 -6.66 -12.93
N PRO A 34 -6.22 -5.92 -12.18
CA PRO A 34 -6.48 -4.52 -11.90
C PRO A 34 -6.33 -3.68 -13.17
N CYS A 35 -7.17 -2.66 -13.31
CA CYS A 35 -7.02 -1.69 -14.38
C CYS A 35 -5.81 -0.77 -14.12
N ASN A 36 -5.20 -0.27 -15.20
CA ASN A 36 -4.11 0.70 -15.11
C ASN A 36 -4.51 1.97 -14.35
N CYS A 37 -5.79 2.38 -14.39
CA CYS A 37 -6.26 3.55 -13.64
C CYS A 37 -6.14 3.36 -12.12
N VAL A 38 -6.44 2.14 -11.63
CA VAL A 38 -6.33 1.76 -10.22
C VAL A 38 -4.87 1.72 -9.79
N LEU A 39 -4.00 1.07 -10.57
CA LEU A 39 -2.57 1.01 -10.26
C LEU A 39 -1.95 2.41 -10.14
N ARG A 40 -2.31 3.31 -11.06
CA ARG A 40 -1.86 4.70 -11.03
C ARG A 40 -2.43 5.46 -9.82
N ALA A 41 -3.66 5.16 -9.40
CA ALA A 41 -4.25 5.75 -8.20
C ALA A 41 -3.53 5.29 -6.93
N ILE A 42 -3.19 3.99 -6.83
CA ILE A 42 -2.38 3.43 -5.73
C ILE A 42 -1.04 4.16 -5.66
N PHE A 43 -0.33 4.26 -6.78
CA PHE A 43 0.94 4.98 -6.81
C PHE A 43 0.80 6.43 -6.33
N ARG A 44 -0.24 7.15 -6.78
CA ARG A 44 -0.47 8.54 -6.36
C ARG A 44 -0.77 8.67 -4.87
N ALA A 45 -1.53 7.74 -4.30
CA ALA A 45 -1.79 7.71 -2.86
C ALA A 45 -0.46 7.55 -2.09
N CYS A 46 0.37 6.56 -2.48
CA CYS A 46 1.67 6.34 -1.87
C CYS A 46 2.61 7.54 -2.06
N TYR A 47 2.63 8.14 -3.25
CA TYR A 47 3.45 9.31 -3.55
C TYR A 47 3.00 10.56 -2.77
N ALA A 48 1.70 10.79 -2.61
CA ALA A 48 1.17 11.86 -1.78
C ALA A 48 1.62 11.69 -0.32
N ARG A 49 1.59 10.46 0.19
CA ARG A 49 2.08 10.14 1.53
C ARG A 49 3.59 10.34 1.65
N PHE A 50 4.36 9.88 0.67
CA PHE A 50 5.81 10.11 0.60
C PHE A 50 6.13 11.61 0.64
N ARG A 51 5.43 12.41 -0.17
CA ARG A 51 5.60 13.86 -0.18
C ARG A 51 5.32 14.47 1.19
N TYR A 52 4.22 14.07 1.82
CA TYR A 52 3.90 14.52 3.18
C TYR A 52 5.03 14.21 4.17
N CYS A 53 5.56 12.99 4.17
CA CYS A 53 6.65 12.58 5.05
C CYS A 53 7.95 13.36 4.79
N VAL A 54 8.30 13.63 3.53
CA VAL A 54 9.54 14.36 3.17
C VAL A 54 9.44 15.86 3.47
N THR A 55 8.26 16.47 3.28
CA THR A 55 8.06 17.90 3.55
C THR A 55 7.88 18.21 5.03
N LYS A 56 7.53 17.21 5.84
CA LYS A 56 7.37 17.37 7.28
C LYS A 56 8.72 17.73 7.92
N GLU A 57 8.71 18.72 8.80
CA GLU A 57 9.94 19.17 9.45
C GLU A 57 10.54 18.05 10.32
N LYS A 58 11.86 17.84 10.20
CA LYS A 58 12.55 16.68 10.79
C LYS A 58 12.49 16.64 12.32
N HIS A 59 12.32 17.79 12.97
CA HIS A 59 12.16 17.86 14.43
C HIS A 59 10.73 17.51 14.88
N MET A 60 9.78 17.40 13.96
CA MET A 60 8.41 16.92 14.20
C MET A 60 8.22 15.42 13.95
N SER A 61 9.29 14.69 13.64
CA SER A 61 9.23 13.23 13.50
C SER A 61 8.87 12.61 14.84
N ARG A 62 7.71 11.95 14.91
CA ARG A 62 7.24 11.32 16.14
C ARG A 62 7.73 9.88 16.18
N THR A 63 8.47 9.50 17.22
CA THR A 63 8.71 8.10 17.53
C THR A 63 7.40 7.48 18.00
N SER A 64 6.97 6.39 17.35
CA SER A 64 5.77 5.66 17.72
C SER A 64 6.13 4.28 18.25
N PRO A 65 5.60 3.86 19.41
CA PRO A 65 5.78 2.52 19.88
C PRO A 65 4.86 1.57 19.09
N GLU A 66 5.39 0.45 18.63
CA GLU A 66 4.67 -0.59 17.91
C GLU A 66 4.83 -1.94 18.60
N LEU A 67 3.74 -2.71 18.62
CA LEU A 67 3.77 -4.06 19.12
C LEU A 67 4.14 -5.01 17.98
N ILE A 68 5.31 -5.62 18.06
CA ILE A 68 5.70 -6.66 17.12
C ILE A 68 4.92 -7.94 17.47
N PRO A 69 4.16 -8.52 16.51
CA PRO A 69 3.44 -9.76 16.74
C PRO A 69 4.42 -10.91 17.01
N GLY A 70 4.25 -11.59 18.14
CA GLY A 70 5.07 -12.72 18.59
C GLY A 70 4.56 -13.26 19.92
N ARG A 71 5.11 -14.38 20.41
CA ARG A 71 4.65 -15.07 21.64
C ARG A 71 4.59 -14.15 22.87
N GLU A 72 5.53 -13.20 22.95
CA GLU A 72 5.67 -12.27 24.07
C GLU A 72 5.35 -10.82 23.71
N GLY A 73 4.97 -10.52 22.45
CA GLY A 73 4.62 -9.17 21.99
C GLY A 73 5.63 -8.09 22.39
N LYS A 74 6.71 -7.91 21.61
CA LYS A 74 7.74 -6.91 21.95
C LYS A 74 7.32 -5.52 21.50
N LEU A 75 7.38 -4.54 22.41
CA LEU A 75 7.22 -3.13 22.07
C LEU A 75 8.52 -2.61 21.47
N VAL A 76 8.46 -2.05 20.26
CA VAL A 76 9.61 -1.45 19.57
C VAL A 76 9.28 -0.02 19.19
N TRP A 77 10.26 0.86 19.31
CA TRP A 77 10.12 2.25 18.91
C TRP A 77 10.58 2.42 17.46
N GLY A 78 9.66 2.88 16.61
CA GLY A 78 9.91 3.13 15.20
C GLY A 78 9.74 4.59 14.83
N ARG A 79 10.24 4.94 13.64
CA ARG A 79 10.12 6.25 13.01
C ARG A 79 9.46 6.05 11.65
N LYS A 80 8.14 5.87 11.67
CA LYS A 80 7.36 5.42 10.50
C LYS A 80 7.43 6.34 9.30
N ASP A 81 7.51 7.65 9.53
CA ASP A 81 7.62 8.61 8.43
C ASP A 81 8.93 8.39 7.67
N GLU A 82 10.04 8.17 8.39
CA GLU A 82 11.36 7.90 7.81
C GLU A 82 11.48 6.49 7.22
N GLU A 83 10.94 5.48 7.90
CA GLU A 83 10.85 4.10 7.40
C GLU A 83 10.10 4.06 6.06
N TYR A 84 8.95 4.74 5.98
CA TYR A 84 8.16 4.80 4.75
C TYR A 84 8.91 5.46 3.60
N VAL A 85 9.62 6.56 3.88
CA VAL A 85 10.45 7.26 2.88
C VAL A 85 11.59 6.37 2.38
N ALA A 86 12.23 5.63 3.27
CA ALA A 86 13.29 4.69 2.93
C ALA A 86 12.75 3.54 2.06
N ASP A 87 11.66 2.90 2.48
CA ASP A 87 11.02 1.80 1.76
C ASP A 87 10.54 2.23 0.38
N PHE A 88 9.89 3.39 0.29
CA PHE A 88 9.42 3.94 -0.98
C PHE A 88 10.58 4.14 -1.97
N CYS A 89 11.69 4.73 -1.52
CA CYS A 89 12.88 4.92 -2.35
C CYS A 89 13.54 3.60 -2.76
N LEU A 90 13.69 2.68 -1.82
CA LEU A 90 14.42 1.43 -2.00
C LEU A 90 13.65 0.44 -2.88
N VAL A 91 12.35 0.29 -2.66
CA VAL A 91 11.47 -0.53 -3.52
C VAL A 91 11.45 0.04 -4.93
N SER A 92 11.28 1.36 -5.07
CA SER A 92 11.25 2.00 -6.38
C SER A 92 12.56 1.76 -7.16
N ARG A 93 13.71 1.81 -6.49
CA ARG A 93 15.00 1.54 -7.11
C ARG A 93 15.17 0.09 -7.56
N ARG A 94 14.64 -0.88 -6.81
CA ARG A 94 14.78 -2.31 -7.13
C ARG A 94 13.93 -2.74 -8.33
N HIS A 95 12.76 -2.14 -8.50
CA HIS A 95 11.80 -2.57 -9.52
C HIS A 95 11.83 -1.74 -10.81
N LEU A 96 12.40 -0.54 -10.79
CA LEU A 96 12.57 0.27 -11.99
C LEU A 96 13.87 -0.08 -12.71
N THR A 97 13.83 -0.03 -14.04
CA THR A 97 15.05 -0.06 -14.86
C THR A 97 15.86 1.23 -14.66
N ASP A 98 17.14 1.24 -15.03
CA ASP A 98 17.99 2.43 -14.88
C ASP A 98 17.43 3.69 -15.55
N PHE A 99 16.81 3.52 -16.73
CA PHE A 99 16.17 4.62 -17.43
C PHE A 99 14.91 5.12 -16.72
N GLU A 100 14.02 4.20 -16.32
CA GLU A 100 12.82 4.53 -15.56
C GLU A 100 13.18 5.19 -14.22
N TYR A 101 14.21 4.70 -13.54
CA TYR A 101 14.68 5.23 -12.27
C TYR A 101 15.27 6.64 -12.41
N LYS A 102 15.97 6.95 -13.51
CA LYS A 102 16.42 8.32 -13.80
C LYS A 102 15.25 9.28 -13.93
N ILE A 103 14.23 8.92 -14.71
CA ILE A 103 12.99 9.72 -14.82
C ILE A 103 12.33 9.86 -13.45
N PHE A 104 12.22 8.76 -12.71
CA PHE A 104 11.60 8.74 -11.40
C PHE A 104 12.32 9.67 -10.41
N LYS A 105 13.65 9.61 -10.37
CA LYS A 105 14.48 10.45 -9.52
C LYS A 105 14.31 11.93 -9.84
N TYR A 106 14.37 12.33 -11.11
CA TYR A 106 14.22 13.74 -11.47
C TYR A 106 12.82 14.26 -11.24
N HIS A 107 11.80 13.53 -11.69
CA HIS A 107 10.43 14.02 -11.65
C HIS A 107 9.78 13.88 -10.26
N PHE A 108 9.86 12.69 -9.63
CA PHE A 108 9.14 12.41 -8.39
C PHE A 108 9.94 12.74 -7.13
N LEU A 109 11.23 12.40 -7.08
CA LEU A 109 12.06 12.63 -5.89
C LEU A 109 12.57 14.07 -5.79
N LEU A 110 13.04 14.64 -6.91
CA LEU A 110 13.57 16.01 -6.96
C LEU A 110 12.52 17.06 -7.34
N GLY A 111 11.34 16.65 -7.83
CA GLY A 111 10.26 17.57 -8.19
C GLY A 111 10.51 18.37 -9.47
N ALA A 112 11.38 17.91 -10.37
CA ALA A 112 11.67 18.62 -11.60
C ALA A 112 10.49 18.60 -12.59
N ASP A 113 10.29 19.72 -13.28
CA ASP A 113 9.35 19.84 -14.38
C ASP A 113 9.70 18.93 -15.56
N TRP A 114 8.67 18.51 -16.30
CA TRP A 114 8.83 17.67 -17.49
C TRP A 114 9.77 18.29 -18.52
N LYS A 115 9.79 19.64 -18.67
CA LYS A 115 10.68 20.35 -19.59
C LYS A 115 12.16 20.22 -19.20
N LEU A 116 12.46 20.16 -17.91
CA LEU A 116 13.82 19.96 -17.42
C LEU A 116 14.24 18.51 -17.64
N CYS A 117 13.34 17.57 -17.36
CA CYS A 117 13.56 16.14 -17.57
C CYS A 117 13.83 15.80 -19.05
N THR A 118 13.03 16.34 -19.97
CA THR A 118 13.21 16.12 -21.42
C THR A 118 14.55 16.67 -21.90
N ARG A 119 14.92 17.87 -21.47
CA ARG A 119 16.22 18.49 -21.81
C ARG A 119 17.40 17.70 -21.26
N LYS A 120 17.30 17.21 -20.02
CA LYS A 120 18.41 16.51 -19.34
C LYS A 120 18.60 15.08 -19.81
N LEU A 121 17.51 14.40 -20.18
CA LEU A 121 17.52 12.99 -20.60
C LEU A 121 17.50 12.82 -22.12
N GLY A 122 17.32 13.90 -22.90
CA GLY A 122 17.24 13.85 -24.36
C GLY A 122 16.02 13.11 -24.87
N ILE A 123 14.86 13.23 -24.20
CA ILE A 123 13.62 12.53 -24.54
C ILE A 123 12.54 13.53 -24.97
N ASP A 124 11.63 13.09 -25.84
CA ASP A 124 10.48 13.88 -26.25
C ASP A 124 9.37 13.89 -25.18
N ARG A 125 8.44 14.83 -25.34
CA ARG A 125 7.30 15.02 -24.44
C ARG A 125 6.43 13.76 -24.35
N GLY A 126 6.16 13.10 -25.48
CA GLY A 126 5.28 11.92 -25.51
C GLY A 126 5.90 10.76 -24.74
N ASN A 127 7.15 10.43 -25.05
CA ASN A 127 7.90 9.38 -24.38
C ASN A 127 8.06 9.64 -22.88
N PHE A 128 8.22 10.90 -22.45
CA PHE A 128 8.22 11.24 -21.02
C PHE A 128 6.89 10.86 -20.34
N PHE A 129 5.74 11.30 -20.87
CA PHE A 129 4.45 10.99 -20.25
C PHE A 129 4.12 9.51 -20.32
N HIS A 130 4.47 8.81 -21.40
CA HIS A 130 4.34 7.36 -21.49
C HIS A 130 5.22 6.65 -20.46
N ALA A 131 6.46 7.09 -20.26
CA ALA A 131 7.35 6.56 -19.23
C ALA A 131 6.78 6.80 -17.82
N VAL A 132 6.28 8.00 -17.53
CA VAL A 132 5.60 8.31 -16.26
C VAL A 132 4.42 7.36 -16.03
N TYR A 133 3.56 7.15 -17.03
CA TYR A 133 2.42 6.24 -16.88
C TYR A 133 2.85 4.80 -16.65
N ARG A 134 3.93 4.34 -17.30
CA ARG A 134 4.52 3.01 -17.06
C ARG A 134 5.05 2.89 -15.63
N ILE A 135 5.78 3.89 -15.15
CA ILE A 135 6.32 3.94 -13.79
C ILE A 135 5.19 3.89 -12.75
N GLU A 136 4.17 4.75 -12.90
CA GLU A 136 3.00 4.77 -12.00
C GLU A 136 2.31 3.39 -11.96
N GLN A 137 2.14 2.72 -13.12
CA GLN A 137 1.50 1.40 -13.19
C GLN A 137 2.36 0.31 -12.55
N LYS A 138 3.66 0.29 -12.84
CA LYS A 138 4.60 -0.74 -12.36
C LYS A 138 4.76 -0.64 -10.84
N LEU A 139 5.02 0.55 -10.32
CA LEU A 139 5.17 0.78 -8.89
C LEU A 139 3.85 0.61 -8.15
N GLY A 140 2.73 1.08 -8.70
CA GLY A 140 1.41 0.88 -8.08
C GLY A 140 1.06 -0.60 -7.88
N ARG A 141 1.45 -1.46 -8.83
CA ARG A 141 1.31 -2.92 -8.69
C ARG A 141 2.24 -3.45 -7.59
N VAL A 142 3.53 -3.12 -7.66
CA VAL A 142 4.54 -3.59 -6.69
C VAL A 142 4.16 -3.17 -5.26
N PHE A 143 3.76 -1.92 -5.04
CA PHE A 143 3.44 -1.42 -3.70
C PHE A 143 2.31 -2.18 -3.00
N ARG A 144 1.37 -2.76 -3.76
CA ARG A 144 0.31 -3.63 -3.23
C ARG A 144 0.71 -5.09 -3.16
N GLU A 145 1.48 -5.59 -4.12
CA GLU A 145 1.84 -7.02 -4.23
C GLU A 145 3.07 -7.40 -3.39
N LEU A 146 3.76 -6.45 -2.75
CA LEU A 146 4.87 -6.72 -1.85
C LEU A 146 4.45 -7.53 -0.63
N GLU A 147 5.16 -8.63 -0.38
CA GLU A 147 5.04 -9.47 0.81
C GLU A 147 6.38 -9.50 1.54
N PRO A 148 6.41 -9.56 2.89
CA PRO A 148 5.26 -9.66 3.81
C PRO A 148 4.58 -8.33 4.16
N TYR A 149 5.17 -7.17 3.80
CA TYR A 149 4.63 -5.85 4.12
C TYR A 149 4.52 -4.98 2.86
N GLY A 150 3.29 -4.77 2.40
CA GLY A 150 2.99 -3.85 1.29
C GLY A 150 3.06 -2.39 1.71
N LEU A 151 3.44 -1.50 0.78
CA LEU A 151 3.33 -0.04 0.98
C LEU A 151 1.89 0.47 0.83
N PHE A 152 1.01 -0.33 0.22
CA PHE A 152 -0.41 -0.05 0.07
C PHE A 152 -1.24 -1.25 0.54
N PRO A 153 -2.25 -1.07 1.40
CA PRO A 153 -2.84 0.20 1.87
C PRO A 153 -1.96 0.99 2.85
N ILE A 154 -2.05 2.32 2.76
CA ILE A 154 -1.24 3.22 3.60
C ILE A 154 -1.59 3.05 5.08
N ASP A 155 -2.88 2.92 5.41
CA ASP A 155 -3.32 2.75 6.79
C ASP A 155 -2.74 1.50 7.45
N GLU A 156 -2.64 0.41 6.69
CA GLU A 156 -2.06 -0.87 7.14
C GLU A 156 -0.54 -0.76 7.35
N TYR A 157 0.16 0.03 6.52
CA TYR A 157 1.59 0.25 6.71
C TYR A 157 1.89 1.03 8.01
N PHE A 158 1.12 2.09 8.28
CA PHE A 158 1.40 2.99 9.42
C PHE A 158 0.83 2.53 10.76
N HIS A 159 -0.22 1.71 10.76
CA HIS A 159 -0.90 1.27 11.99
C HIS A 159 -0.88 -0.25 12.18
N GLY A 160 -0.22 -0.98 11.27
CA GLY A 160 -0.23 -2.43 11.23
C GLY A 160 -1.54 -3.01 10.69
N GLN A 161 -1.49 -4.29 10.34
CA GLN A 161 -2.68 -5.06 10.00
C GLN A 161 -3.63 -5.05 11.21
N ARG A 162 -4.83 -4.50 11.03
CA ARG A 162 -5.94 -4.75 11.97
C ARG A 162 -6.31 -6.22 11.84
N LYS A 163 -5.58 -7.11 12.53
CA LYS A 163 -6.08 -8.47 12.72
C LYS A 163 -7.47 -8.32 13.33
N PRO A 164 -8.52 -8.94 12.76
CA PRO A 164 -9.78 -9.04 13.48
C PRO A 164 -9.43 -9.63 14.84
N ILE A 165 -9.99 -9.06 15.91
CA ILE A 165 -9.89 -9.64 17.25
C ILE A 165 -10.39 -11.07 17.09
N GLN A 166 -9.48 -12.04 16.99
CA GLN A 166 -9.88 -13.43 17.09
C GLN A 166 -10.48 -13.51 18.48
N PRO A 167 -11.78 -13.86 18.63
CA PRO A 167 -12.32 -14.09 19.95
C PRO A 167 -11.38 -15.09 20.60
N ALA A 168 -10.76 -14.68 21.72
CA ALA A 168 -9.82 -15.53 22.42
C ALA A 168 -10.44 -16.93 22.50
N ALA A 169 -9.75 -17.92 21.95
CA ALA A 169 -10.22 -19.30 22.02
C ALA A 169 -10.56 -19.55 23.48
N ARG A 170 -11.86 -19.77 23.75
CA ARG A 170 -12.35 -19.90 25.12
C ARG A 170 -11.58 -21.04 25.74
N THR A 171 -10.88 -20.78 26.83
CA THR A 171 -10.27 -21.85 27.61
C THR A 171 -11.38 -22.82 28.04
N PRO A 172 -11.17 -24.15 27.99
CA PRO A 172 -12.18 -25.16 28.37
C PRO A 172 -12.80 -24.92 29.76
N GLN A 173 -12.07 -24.26 30.65
CA GLN A 173 -12.55 -23.89 31.99
C GLN A 173 -13.71 -22.88 32.00
N GLN A 174 -13.84 -22.03 30.97
CA GLN A 174 -14.94 -21.05 30.86
C GLN A 174 -16.23 -21.67 30.32
N GLU A 175 -16.14 -22.77 29.56
CA GLU A 175 -17.29 -23.50 29.05
C GLU A 175 -18.00 -24.27 30.18
N ASN A 176 -17.23 -24.95 31.05
CA ASN A 176 -17.77 -25.74 32.17
C ASN A 176 -18.50 -24.91 33.24
N ARG A 177 -18.16 -23.64 33.44
CA ARG A 177 -18.90 -22.77 34.40
C ARG A 177 -20.31 -22.43 33.94
N ARG A 178 -20.57 -22.37 32.62
CA ARG A 178 -21.93 -22.13 32.09
C ARG A 178 -22.79 -23.38 32.09
N THR A 179 -22.20 -24.54 31.84
CA THR A 179 -22.92 -25.82 31.91
C THR A 179 -23.32 -26.15 33.35
N GLY A 180 -22.47 -25.83 34.33
CA GLY A 180 -22.79 -25.97 35.75
C GLY A 180 -23.94 -25.07 36.22
N LEU A 181 -24.00 -23.81 35.77
CA LEU A 181 -25.11 -22.91 36.10
C LEU A 181 -26.45 -23.36 35.49
N ARG A 182 -26.45 -23.88 34.25
CA ARG A 182 -27.68 -24.35 33.59
C ARG A 182 -28.25 -25.64 34.15
N LEU A 183 -27.46 -26.45 34.86
CA LEU A 183 -27.97 -27.65 35.54
C LEU A 183 -28.68 -27.32 36.86
N LEU A 184 -28.24 -26.28 37.57
CA LEU A 184 -28.87 -25.84 38.83
C LEU A 184 -30.21 -25.13 38.60
N GLU A 185 -30.41 -24.47 37.46
CA GLU A 185 -31.68 -23.81 37.10
C GLU A 185 -32.77 -24.76 36.58
N ARG A 186 -32.49 -26.07 36.43
CA ARG A 186 -33.45 -27.09 35.97
C ARG A 186 -34.00 -27.99 37.08
N THR A 187 -33.53 -27.80 38.32
CA THR A 187 -33.91 -28.61 39.48
C THR A 187 -34.52 -27.78 40.62
N ALA A 188 -35.06 -26.59 40.32
CA ALA A 188 -35.85 -25.78 41.23
C ALA A 188 -37.27 -25.61 40.69
#